data_AF-A0A0E9WSF6-F1
#
_entry.id   AF-A0A0E9WSF6-F1
#
_cell.length_a   1.000
_cell.length_b   1.000
_cell.length_c   1.000
_cell.angle_alpha   90.00
_cell.angle_beta   90.00
_cell.angle_gamma   90.00
#
_symmetry.space_group_name_H-M   'P 1'
#
loop_
_entity.id
_entity.type
_entity.pdbx_description
1 polymer ?
#
loop_
_entity_poly.entity_id
_entity_poly.type
_entity_poly.pdbx_seq_one_letter_code
_entity_poly.pdbx_strand_id
1 'polypeptide(L)'
;MWTSDCQNAFEAVKLLLCSAPVLAAPDFALPFKLVVDARALGAGAVLLQEDIDGIDHPVSFFSRKFNKHQLNYSTIEKEAPALLLALLFFEVYIGSSSTPVKVFTDHNPFVFLSRMYNQNQRLIHWSLILQPYNLDIHHI
;
A
#
# COMPACT_ATOMS: atom_id res chain seq x y z
N MET A 1 -20.05 -25.08 -0.97
CA MET A 1 -21.19 -24.18 -0.71
C MET A 1 -20.84 -23.30 0.47
N TRP A 2 -21.26 -22.03 0.45
CA TRP A 2 -21.10 -21.10 1.58
C TRP A 2 -22.20 -21.38 2.61
N THR A 3 -21.84 -21.74 3.84
CA THR A 3 -22.80 -22.04 4.93
C THR A 3 -23.03 -20.83 5.83
N SER A 4 -24.04 -20.89 6.71
CA SER A 4 -24.28 -19.88 7.74
C SER A 4 -23.07 -19.70 8.66
N ASP A 5 -22.38 -20.79 9.00
CA ASP A 5 -21.18 -20.74 9.84
C ASP A 5 -20.03 -20.02 9.12
N CYS A 6 -19.88 -20.22 7.80
CA CYS A 6 -18.94 -19.45 6.99
C CYS A 6 -19.28 -17.95 6.99
N GLN A 7 -20.56 -17.60 6.90
CA GLN A 7 -21.00 -16.19 6.96
C GLN A 7 -20.68 -15.56 8.31
N ASN A 8 -21.00 -16.25 9.41
CA ASN A 8 -20.73 -15.77 10.76
C ASN A 8 -19.24 -15.58 11.02
N ALA A 9 -18.41 -16.53 10.57
CA ALA A 9 -16.96 -16.42 10.67
C ALA A 9 -16.42 -15.23 9.85
N PHE A 10 -16.92 -15.02 8.63
CA PHE A 10 -16.51 -13.88 7.79
C PHE A 10 -16.88 -12.53 8.42
N GLU A 11 -18.09 -12.41 8.98
CA GLU A 11 -18.52 -11.20 9.67
C GLU A 11 -17.72 -10.95 10.95
N ALA A 12 -17.42 -12.00 11.71
CA ALA A 12 -16.57 -11.90 12.90
C ALA A 12 -15.16 -11.41 12.56
N VAL A 13 -14.53 -11.94 11.50
CA VAL A 13 -13.22 -11.47 11.03
C VAL A 13 -13.26 -10.00 10.62
N LYS A 14 -14.31 -9.57 9.90
CA LYS A 14 -14.48 -8.16 9.55
C LYS A 14 -14.60 -7.26 10.78
N LEU A 15 -15.38 -7.67 11.77
CA LEU A 15 -15.53 -6.91 13.02
C LEU A 15 -14.20 -6.81 13.78
N LEU A 16 -13.45 -7.90 13.86
CA LEU A 16 -12.13 -7.92 14.49
C LEU A 16 -11.13 -6.99 13.78
N LEU A 17 -11.11 -6.98 12.43
CA LEU A 17 -10.24 -6.10 11.65
C LEU A 17 -10.60 -4.61 11.79
N CYS A 18 -11.85 -4.30 12.13
CA CYS A 18 -12.35 -2.94 12.28
C CYS A 18 -12.41 -2.46 13.75
N SER A 19 -12.00 -3.28 14.72
CA SER A 19 -12.05 -2.96 16.15
C SER A 19 -10.65 -2.82 16.75
N ALA A 20 -10.54 -2.00 17.80
CA ALA A 20 -9.33 -1.96 18.61
C ALA A 20 -9.09 -3.34 19.26
N PRO A 21 -7.84 -3.83 19.35
CA PRO A 21 -6.57 -3.13 19.14
C PRO A 21 -6.02 -3.21 17.71
N VAL A 22 -6.73 -3.86 16.78
CA VAL A 22 -6.23 -4.09 15.41
C VAL A 22 -6.13 -2.79 14.64
N LEU A 23 -7.12 -1.89 14.74
CA LEU A 23 -7.01 -0.55 14.17
C LEU A 23 -6.40 0.43 15.19
N ALA A 24 -5.12 0.75 15.06
CA ALA A 24 -4.41 1.65 15.96
C ALA A 24 -4.59 3.13 15.56
N ALA A 25 -4.64 4.02 16.55
CA ALA A 25 -4.60 5.46 16.30
C ALA A 25 -3.20 5.83 15.76
N PRO A 26 -3.12 6.70 14.74
CA PRO A 26 -1.84 7.10 14.16
C PRO A 26 -1.01 7.91 15.15
N ASP A 27 0.24 7.52 15.36
CA ASP A 27 1.24 8.32 16.07
C ASP A 27 2.25 8.91 15.08
N PHE A 28 2.13 10.22 14.80
CA PHE A 28 3.01 10.90 13.84
C PHE A 28 4.46 11.05 14.31
N ALA A 29 4.78 10.73 15.56
CA ALA A 29 6.16 10.69 16.05
C ALA A 29 6.88 9.39 15.65
N LEU A 30 6.13 8.34 15.28
CA LEU A 30 6.66 7.04 14.88
C LEU A 30 6.68 6.86 13.36
N PRO A 31 7.66 6.12 12.82
CA PRO A 31 7.72 5.85 11.39
C PRO A 31 6.54 4.97 10.94
N PHE A 32 5.99 5.30 9.77
CA PHE A 32 4.99 4.47 9.12
C PHE A 32 5.63 3.38 8.26
N LYS A 33 4.96 2.22 8.20
CA LYS A 33 5.23 1.15 7.25
C LYS A 33 4.05 1.04 6.29
N LEU A 34 4.32 0.95 5.00
CA LEU A 34 3.33 0.81 3.96
C LEU A 34 3.56 -0.51 3.23
N VAL A 35 2.62 -1.45 3.36
CA VAL A 35 2.67 -2.70 2.58
C VAL A 35 1.74 -2.53 1.39
N VAL A 36 2.24 -2.77 0.18
CA VAL A 36 1.50 -2.64 -1.08
C VAL A 36 1.51 -3.95 -1.83
N ASP A 37 0.34 -4.37 -2.31
CA ASP A 37 0.17 -5.54 -3.17
C ASP A 37 -0.67 -5.17 -4.41
N ALA A 38 -0.19 -5.57 -5.58
CA ALA A 38 -0.91 -5.43 -6.84
C ALA A 38 -1.27 -6.79 -7.43
N ARG A 39 -2.57 -7.09 -7.49
CA ARG A 39 -3.07 -8.33 -8.12
C ARG A 39 -3.80 -8.04 -9.41
N ALA A 40 -4.14 -9.10 -10.14
CA ALA A 40 -4.70 -9.05 -11.49
C ALA A 40 -5.79 -7.99 -11.71
N LEU A 41 -6.65 -7.77 -10.71
CA LEU A 41 -7.86 -6.93 -10.80
C LEU A 41 -7.79 -5.61 -10.02
N GLY A 42 -6.77 -5.40 -9.18
CA GLY A 42 -6.73 -4.22 -8.32
C GLY A 42 -5.50 -4.16 -7.43
N ALA A 43 -5.37 -3.02 -6.77
CA ALA A 43 -4.34 -2.73 -5.78
C ALA A 43 -4.93 -2.81 -4.36
N GLY A 44 -4.14 -3.33 -3.44
CA GLY A 44 -4.37 -3.25 -2.01
C GLY A 44 -3.15 -2.63 -1.33
N ALA A 45 -3.39 -1.93 -0.22
CA ALA A 45 -2.32 -1.50 0.66
C ALA A 45 -2.79 -1.42 2.11
N VAL A 46 -1.86 -1.57 3.03
CA VAL A 46 -2.10 -1.35 4.47
C VAL A 46 -1.02 -0.44 5.01
N LEU A 47 -1.46 0.57 5.76
CA LEU A 47 -0.59 1.42 6.54
C LEU A 47 -0.48 0.83 7.95
N LEU A 48 0.74 0.53 8.37
CA LEU A 48 1.07 -0.10 9.65
C LEU A 48 1.95 0.84 10.47
N GLN A 49 1.89 0.69 11.79
CA GLN A 49 2.86 1.25 12.72
C GLN A 49 3.32 0.20 13.71
N GLU A 50 4.61 0.22 14.01
CA GLU A 50 5.22 -0.65 14.99
C GLU A 50 5.02 -0.06 16.39
N ASP A 51 4.57 -0.86 17.34
CA ASP A 51 4.49 -0.46 18.75
C ASP A 51 5.85 -0.58 19.47
N ILE A 52 5.86 -0.27 20.77
CA ILE A 52 7.06 -0.38 21.62
C ILE A 52 7.62 -1.80 21.75
N ASP A 53 6.80 -2.82 21.48
CA ASP A 53 7.16 -4.24 21.57
C ASP A 53 7.61 -4.81 20.21
N GLY A 54 7.63 -3.98 19.15
CA GLY A 54 8.03 -4.38 17.81
C GLY A 54 6.90 -5.02 16.98
N ILE A 55 5.64 -4.87 17.40
CA ILE A 55 4.47 -5.47 16.74
C ILE A 55 3.83 -4.47 15.79
N ASP A 56 3.57 -4.90 14.56
CA ASP A 56 2.90 -4.08 13.55
C ASP A 56 1.38 -4.05 13.73
N HIS A 57 0.83 -2.84 13.93
CA HIS A 57 -0.60 -2.59 14.03
C HIS A 57 -1.11 -1.81 12.82
N PRO A 58 -2.19 -2.27 12.15
CA PRO A 58 -2.78 -1.50 11.07
C PRO A 58 -3.43 -0.21 11.55
N VAL A 59 -3.06 0.89 10.90
CA VAL A 59 -3.66 2.21 11.09
C VAL A 59 -4.81 2.41 10.11
N SER A 60 -4.61 1.99 8.86
CA SER A 60 -5.61 2.17 7.80
C SER A 60 -5.39 1.21 6.64
N PHE A 61 -6.49 0.81 6.00
CA PHE A 61 -6.51 -0.10 4.86
C PHE A 61 -6.94 0.62 3.59
N PHE A 62 -6.33 0.28 2.48
CA PHE A 62 -6.64 0.78 1.15
C PHE A 62 -6.89 -0.39 0.19
N SER A 63 -7.94 -0.28 -0.61
CA SER A 63 -8.13 -1.19 -1.75
C SER A 63 -8.82 -0.46 -2.90
N ARG A 64 -8.37 -0.70 -4.13
CA ARG A 64 -8.93 -0.07 -5.33
C ARG A 64 -8.85 -1.00 -6.53
N LYS A 65 -9.98 -1.14 -7.24
CA LYS A 65 -10.02 -1.87 -8.51
C LYS A 65 -9.30 -1.09 -9.61
N PHE A 66 -8.60 -1.81 -10.47
CA PHE A 66 -7.95 -1.23 -11.63
C PHE A 66 -8.96 -0.82 -12.70
N ASN A 67 -8.67 0.29 -13.39
CA ASN A 67 -9.44 0.71 -14.55
C ASN A 67 -9.11 -0.15 -15.78
N LYS A 68 -9.90 -0.01 -16.87
CA LYS A 68 -9.73 -0.79 -18.11
C LYS A 68 -8.31 -0.75 -18.67
N HIS A 69 -7.59 0.36 -18.51
CA HIS A 69 -6.23 0.51 -19.01
C HIS A 69 -5.22 -0.19 -18.10
N GLN A 70 -5.35 -0.03 -16.77
CA GLN A 70 -4.50 -0.65 -15.76
C GLN A 70 -4.63 -2.19 -15.74
N LEU A 71 -5.81 -2.72 -16.07
CA LEU A 71 -6.02 -4.16 -16.18
C LEU A 71 -5.12 -4.81 -17.24
N ASN A 72 -4.78 -4.08 -18.30
CA ASN A 72 -3.95 -4.57 -19.41
C ASN A 72 -2.44 -4.50 -19.11
N TYR A 73 -2.04 -3.96 -17.96
CA TYR A 73 -0.64 -3.91 -17.56
C TYR A 73 -0.14 -5.29 -17.12
N SER A 74 1.14 -5.56 -17.32
CA SER A 74 1.81 -6.73 -16.75
C SER A 74 1.82 -6.66 -15.21
N THR A 75 2.06 -7.78 -14.54
CA THR A 75 2.08 -7.84 -13.06
C THR A 75 3.07 -6.82 -12.47
N ILE A 76 4.28 -6.76 -13.02
CA ILE A 76 5.32 -5.82 -12.58
C ILE A 76 4.90 -4.35 -12.83
N GLU A 77 4.22 -4.09 -13.95
CA GLU A 77 3.69 -2.76 -14.26
C GLU A 77 2.52 -2.32 -13.39
N LYS A 78 1.82 -3.26 -12.74
CA LYS A 78 0.69 -2.98 -11.84
C LYS A 78 1.14 -2.53 -10.45
N GLU A 79 2.37 -2.83 -10.06
CA GLU A 79 2.95 -2.49 -8.76
C GLU A 79 3.20 -0.98 -8.62
N ALA A 80 3.74 -0.34 -9.66
CA ALA A 80 3.98 1.11 -9.66
C ALA A 80 2.69 1.94 -9.47
N PRO A 81 1.59 1.72 -10.23
CA PRO A 81 0.34 2.43 -9.99
C PRO A 81 -0.33 1.99 -8.68
N ALA A 82 -0.12 0.77 -8.19
CA ALA A 82 -0.60 0.37 -6.87
C ALA A 82 0.05 1.20 -5.76
N LEU A 83 1.39 1.32 -5.79
CA LEU A 83 2.15 2.16 -4.86
C LEU A 83 1.70 3.63 -4.95
N LEU A 84 1.60 4.17 -6.16
CA LEU A 84 1.16 5.55 -6.38
C LEU A 84 -0.23 5.81 -5.78
N LEU A 85 -1.18 4.91 -6.04
CA LEU A 85 -2.54 5.02 -5.52
C LEU A 85 -2.58 4.93 -4.00
N ALA A 86 -1.76 4.07 -3.39
CA ALA A 86 -1.64 3.94 -1.95
C ALA A 86 -1.03 5.20 -1.32
N LEU A 87 0.05 5.74 -1.90
CA LEU A 87 0.70 6.97 -1.39
C LEU A 87 -0.22 8.18 -1.45
N LEU A 88 -0.96 8.35 -2.56
CA LEU A 88 -1.95 9.42 -2.70
C LEU A 88 -3.10 9.26 -1.70
N PHE A 89 -3.54 8.03 -1.43
CA PHE A 89 -4.59 7.78 -0.45
C PHE A 89 -4.12 8.06 0.99
N PHE A 90 -2.88 7.67 1.32
CA PHE A 90 -2.31 7.85 2.65
C PHE A 90 -1.57 9.18 2.83
N GLU A 91 -1.65 10.11 1.88
CA GLU A 91 -0.91 11.39 1.88
C GLU A 91 -1.11 12.19 3.18
N VAL A 92 -2.31 12.14 3.76
CA VAL A 92 -2.64 12.78 5.04
C VAL A 92 -1.77 12.25 6.20
N TYR A 93 -1.35 10.99 6.14
CA TYR A 93 -0.51 10.35 7.15
C TYR A 93 0.98 10.54 6.84
N ILE A 94 1.38 10.21 5.61
CA ILE A 94 2.79 10.11 5.23
C ILE A 94 3.40 11.44 4.79
N GLY A 95 2.59 12.36 4.25
CA GLY A 95 3.07 13.62 3.68
C GLY A 95 3.59 14.60 4.73
N SER A 96 3.17 14.46 5.99
CA SER A 96 3.67 15.26 7.12
C SER A 96 4.72 14.53 7.97
N SER A 97 5.09 13.29 7.61
CA SER A 97 6.07 12.54 8.39
C SER A 97 7.47 13.11 8.17
N SER A 98 8.18 13.38 9.25
CA SER A 98 9.59 13.78 9.21
C SER A 98 10.53 12.58 9.01
N THR A 99 10.00 11.35 9.07
CA THR A 99 10.77 10.10 8.96
C THR A 99 10.47 9.40 7.63
N PRO A 100 11.45 8.69 7.05
CA PRO A 100 11.24 7.92 5.83
C PRO A 100 10.17 6.84 6.05
N VAL A 101 9.24 6.73 5.10
CA VAL A 101 8.20 5.70 5.12
C VAL A 101 8.77 4.42 4.51
N LYS A 102 8.72 3.33 5.28
CA LYS A 102 9.18 2.02 4.80
C LYS A 102 8.11 1.40 3.93
N VAL A 103 8.40 1.16 2.66
CA VAL A 103 7.46 0.55 1.71
C VAL A 103 7.85 -0.91 1.49
N PHE A 104 6.92 -1.83 1.67
CA PHE A 104 7.12 -3.25 1.45
C PHE A 104 6.26 -3.72 0.26
N THR A 105 6.88 -4.43 -0.68
CA THR A 105 6.23 -4.89 -1.92
C THR A 105 6.95 -6.12 -2.47
N ASP A 106 6.16 -7.06 -3.03
CA ASP A 106 6.65 -8.32 -3.61
C ASP A 106 7.46 -8.13 -4.90
N HIS A 107 7.38 -6.95 -5.52
CA HIS A 107 8.17 -6.61 -6.71
C HIS A 107 8.59 -5.16 -6.65
N ASN A 108 9.90 -4.89 -6.69
CA ASN A 108 10.40 -3.52 -6.55
C ASN A 108 9.91 -2.60 -7.70
N PRO A 109 9.01 -1.64 -7.44
CA PRO A 109 8.46 -0.77 -8.46
C PRO A 109 9.50 0.23 -9.00
N PHE A 110 10.53 0.55 -8.21
CA PHE A 110 11.63 1.40 -8.67
C PHE A 110 12.55 0.72 -9.65
N VAL A 111 12.73 -0.61 -9.59
CA VAL A 111 13.46 -1.34 -10.65
C VAL A 111 12.74 -1.20 -11.99
N PHE A 112 11.40 -1.22 -11.97
CA PHE A 112 10.62 -0.96 -13.16
C PHE A 112 10.68 0.51 -13.61
N LEU A 113 10.47 1.47 -12.70
CA LEU A 113 10.52 2.90 -13.00
C LEU A 113 11.90 3.36 -13.50
N SER A 114 12.99 2.86 -12.91
CA SER A 114 14.36 3.19 -13.31
C SER A 114 14.75 2.56 -14.65
N ARG A 115 14.36 1.30 -14.91
CA ARG A 115 14.66 0.62 -16.19
C ARG A 115 13.92 1.23 -17.38
N MET A 116 12.74 1.79 -17.16
CA MET A 116 11.85 2.28 -18.23
C MET A 116 11.70 3.82 -18.25
N TYR A 117 12.50 4.53 -17.46
CA TYR A 117 12.44 5.98 -17.21
C TYR A 117 12.35 6.84 -18.48
N ASN A 118 12.98 6.41 -19.58
CA ASN A 118 13.06 7.19 -20.82
C ASN A 118 12.18 6.69 -21.99
N GLN A 119 11.34 5.67 -21.79
CA GLN A 119 10.55 5.07 -22.89
C GLN A 119 9.04 5.34 -22.81
N ASN A 120 8.51 5.80 -21.68
CA ASN A 120 7.08 5.92 -21.49
C ASN A 120 6.74 7.15 -20.63
N GLN A 121 6.04 8.13 -21.21
CA GLN A 121 5.64 9.38 -20.56
C GLN A 121 4.88 9.16 -19.24
N ARG A 122 4.15 8.06 -19.11
CA ARG A 122 3.43 7.71 -17.87
C ARG A 122 4.39 7.45 -16.70
N LEU A 123 5.52 6.81 -16.96
CA LEU A 123 6.50 6.47 -15.92
C LEU A 123 7.27 7.69 -15.45
N ILE A 124 7.56 8.62 -16.38
CA ILE A 124 8.10 9.94 -16.03
C ILE A 124 7.11 10.66 -15.12
N HIS A 125 5.83 10.72 -15.48
CA HIS A 125 4.81 11.34 -14.65
C HIS A 125 4.71 10.70 -13.26
N TRP A 126 4.75 9.37 -13.16
CA TRP A 126 4.74 8.68 -11.87
C TRP A 126 6.00 8.97 -11.04
N SER A 127 7.18 9.01 -11.66
CA SER A 127 8.42 9.36 -10.96
C SER A 127 8.39 10.75 -10.35
N LEU A 128 7.80 11.72 -11.05
CA LEU A 128 7.63 13.09 -10.55
C LEU A 128 6.69 13.16 -9.33
N ILE A 129 5.63 12.35 -9.32
CA ILE A 129 4.74 12.26 -8.15
C ILE A 129 5.43 11.58 -6.97
N LEU A 130 6.30 10.60 -7.23
CA LEU A 130 7.02 9.88 -6.17
C LEU A 130 8.18 10.69 -5.56
N GLN A 131 8.77 11.61 -6.33
CA GLN A 131 9.92 12.42 -5.93
C GLN A 131 9.79 13.17 -4.58
N PRO A 132 8.65 13.78 -4.22
CA PRO A 132 8.51 14.45 -2.92
C PRO A 132 8.45 13.49 -1.72
N TYR A 133 8.14 12.20 -1.92
CA TYR A 133 8.02 11.26 -0.83
C TYR A 133 9.38 10.69 -0.44
N ASN A 134 9.70 10.72 0.85
CA ASN A 134 10.89 10.07 1.40
C ASN A 134 10.58 8.58 1.66
N LEU A 135 10.82 7.73 0.66
CA LEU A 135 10.46 6.31 0.67
C LEU A 135 11.70 5.43 0.81
N ASP A 136 11.62 4.44 1.71
CA ASP A 136 12.60 3.37 1.85
C ASP A 136 11.97 2.04 1.44
N ILE A 137 12.30 1.51 0.25
CA ILE A 137 11.62 0.34 -0.32
C ILE A 137 12.35 -0.95 0.00
N HIS A 138 11.61 -1.88 0.61
CA HIS A 138 12.01 -3.23 0.95
C HIS A 138 11.23 -4.24 0.12
N HIS A 139 11.94 -5.27 -0.36
CA HIS A 139 11.33 -6.41 -1.06
C HIS A 139 10.98 -7.49 -0.03
N ILE A 140 9.77 -8.05 -0.12
CA ILE A 140 9.32 -9.19 0.72
C ILE A 140 9.61 -10.52 0.03
#